data_AF-A0A352FII6-F1
#
_entry.id   AF-A0A352FII6-F1
#
_cell.length_a   1.000
_cell.length_b   1.000
_cell.length_c   1.000
_cell.angle_alpha   90.00
_cell.angle_beta   90.00
_cell.angle_gamma   90.00
#
_symmetry.space_group_name_H-M   'P 1'
#
loop_
_entity.id
_entity.type
_entity.pdbx_description
1 polymer ?
#
loop_
_entity_poly.entity_id
_entity_poly.type
_entity_poly.pdbx_seq_one_letter_code
_entity_poly.pdbx_strand_id
1 'polypeptide(L)'
;GEGSTFTLYLPRNYMPARSAVSPRSAKAPKAISEIQAAWTPAESVNRDVFGLNGNEASPIADDRNAIEEGDRPVLIVEDDIPFANILLDLAREKGFKGLVATTGQMALALANKFS
;
A
#
# COMPACT_ATOMS: atom_id res chain seq x y z
N GLY A 1 8.87 26.80 3.30
CA GLY A 1 8.30 26.36 2.01
C GLY A 1 6.86 26.82 1.97
N GLU A 2 6.43 27.40 0.86
CA GLU A 2 5.04 27.83 0.71
C GLU A 2 4.23 26.67 0.13
N GLY A 3 3.19 26.26 0.85
CA GLY A 3 2.33 25.12 0.46
C GLY A 3 1.49 25.42 -0.79
N SER A 4 0.88 24.37 -1.35
CA SER A 4 0.06 24.47 -2.56
C SER A 4 -1.43 24.34 -2.25
N THR A 5 -2.25 25.13 -2.96
CA THR A 5 -3.71 25.17 -2.82
C THR A 5 -4.35 24.76 -4.15
N PHE A 6 -5.35 23.89 -4.09
CA PHE A 6 -6.09 23.42 -5.26
C PHE A 6 -7.59 23.63 -5.11
N THR A 7 -8.29 23.69 -6.24
CA THR A 7 -9.74 23.83 -6.32
C THR A 7 -10.36 22.56 -6.90
N LEU A 8 -11.25 21.94 -6.14
CA LEU A 8 -12.03 20.78 -6.57
C LEU A 8 -13.39 21.21 -7.11
N TYR A 9 -13.76 20.69 -8.28
CA TYR A 9 -15.11 20.86 -8.83
C TYR A 9 -15.87 19.54 -8.77
N LEU A 10 -17.03 19.55 -8.13
CA LEU A 10 -17.92 18.40 -8.05
C LEU A 10 -19.17 18.62 -8.91
N PRO A 11 -19.72 17.56 -9.53
CA PRO A 11 -20.98 17.65 -10.27
C PRO A 11 -22.13 18.00 -9.33
N ARG A 12 -23.00 18.94 -9.77
CA ARG A 12 -24.16 19.38 -8.97
C ARG A 12 -25.15 18.27 -8.63
N ASN A 13 -25.24 17.26 -9.50
CA ASN A 13 -26.15 16.14 -9.32
C ASN A 13 -25.35 14.84 -9.31
N TYR A 14 -25.28 14.22 -8.14
CA TYR A 14 -24.75 12.88 -7.96
C TYR A 14 -25.88 11.87 -8.17
N MET A 15 -25.79 11.04 -9.23
CA MET A 15 -26.70 9.91 -9.43
C MET A 15 -26.00 8.63 -8.97
N PRO A 16 -26.34 8.07 -7.80
CA PRO A 16 -25.88 6.73 -7.46
C PRO A 16 -26.46 5.75 -8.48
N ALA A 17 -25.62 4.81 -8.95
CA ALA A 17 -26.07 3.73 -9.82
C ALA A 17 -27.24 3.01 -9.14
N ARG A 18 -28.44 3.18 -9.67
CA ARG A 18 -29.61 2.42 -9.22
C ARG A 18 -29.36 0.99 -9.64
N SER A 19 -29.16 0.09 -8.67
CA SER A 19 -29.28 -1.35 -8.90
C SER A 19 -30.69 -1.63 -9.40
N ALA A 20 -30.86 -1.67 -10.72
CA ALA A 20 -32.10 -2.08 -11.36
C ALA A 20 -32.18 -3.61 -11.25
N VAL A 21 -32.77 -4.10 -10.18
CA VAL A 21 -33.10 -5.52 -10.05
C VAL A 21 -34.47 -5.74 -10.72
N SER A 22 -34.46 -6.21 -11.97
CA SER A 22 -35.64 -6.85 -12.57
C SER A 22 -35.58 -8.36 -12.28
N PRO A 23 -36.66 -9.00 -11.80
CA PRO A 23 -36.66 -10.43 -11.60
C PRO A 23 -36.94 -11.12 -12.95
N ARG A 24 -35.92 -11.70 -13.57
CA ARG A 24 -36.11 -12.64 -14.69
C ARG A 24 -35.53 -14.00 -14.31
N SER A 25 -36.45 -14.93 -14.09
CA SER A 25 -36.20 -16.37 -13.93
C SER A 25 -35.43 -16.93 -15.13
N ALA A 26 -34.25 -17.52 -14.88
CA ALA A 26 -33.77 -18.77 -15.48
C ALA A 26 -32.36 -19.16 -14.97
N LYS A 27 -32.30 -20.28 -14.23
CA LYS A 27 -31.17 -21.20 -13.97
C LYS A 27 -29.90 -20.66 -13.27
N ALA A 28 -29.71 -21.11 -12.03
CA ALA A 28 -28.57 -20.86 -11.16
C ALA A 28 -27.26 -21.54 -11.62
N PRO A 29 -26.13 -20.86 -11.44
CA PRO A 29 -25.06 -21.42 -10.60
C PRO A 29 -24.69 -20.50 -9.42
N LYS A 30 -23.93 -21.09 -8.48
CA LYS A 30 -23.67 -20.68 -7.09
C LYS A 30 -23.24 -19.21 -6.90
N ALA A 31 -23.79 -18.62 -5.85
CA ALA A 31 -23.54 -17.27 -5.37
C ALA A 31 -22.07 -17.04 -4.98
N ILE A 32 -21.45 -16.05 -5.60
CA ILE A 32 -20.33 -15.30 -5.00
C ILE A 32 -21.01 -14.17 -4.22
N SER A 33 -21.00 -14.25 -2.90
CA SER A 33 -21.44 -13.14 -2.04
C SER A 33 -20.40 -12.02 -2.15
N GLU A 34 -20.77 -10.98 -2.90
CA GLU A 34 -19.98 -9.75 -3.07
C GLU A 34 -19.82 -9.03 -1.73
N ILE A 35 -18.56 -8.80 -1.38
CA ILE A 35 -18.11 -8.14 -0.14
C ILE A 35 -18.51 -6.67 -0.22
N GLN A 36 -19.51 -6.29 0.57
CA GLN A 36 -19.84 -4.89 0.82
C GLN A 36 -18.72 -4.24 1.63
N ALA A 37 -18.06 -3.26 1.03
CA ALA A 37 -17.10 -2.38 1.69
C ALA A 37 -17.82 -1.52 2.75
N ALA A 38 -17.96 -2.05 3.95
CA ALA A 38 -18.28 -1.27 5.14
C ALA A 38 -16.98 -0.68 5.69
N TRP A 39 -16.75 0.62 5.47
CA TRP A 39 -15.75 1.36 6.21
C TRP A 39 -16.33 1.68 7.59
N THR A 40 -16.13 0.78 8.55
CA THR A 40 -16.27 1.10 9.98
C THR A 40 -14.90 1.52 10.51
N PRO A 41 -14.78 2.63 11.26
CA PRO A 41 -13.55 2.95 11.98
C PRO A 41 -13.22 1.78 12.91
N ALA A 42 -12.08 1.12 12.69
CA ALA A 42 -11.66 0.00 13.51
C ALA A 42 -11.35 0.51 14.93
N GLU A 43 -12.26 0.23 15.86
CA GLU A 43 -11.99 0.30 17.29
C GLU A 43 -10.83 -0.65 17.61
N SER A 44 -9.74 -0.07 18.13
CA SER A 44 -8.67 -0.73 18.89
C SER A 44 -8.28 -2.13 18.41
N VAL A 45 -7.51 -2.20 17.31
CA VAL A 45 -6.76 -3.41 16.98
C VAL A 45 -5.73 -3.64 18.08
N ASN A 46 -5.96 -4.72 18.82
CA ASN A 46 -5.08 -5.28 19.83
C ASN A 46 -3.66 -5.46 19.22
N ARG A 47 -2.67 -4.72 19.73
CA ARG A 47 -1.30 -4.65 19.17
C ARG A 47 -0.53 -5.97 19.26
N ASP A 48 -1.07 -6.98 19.94
CA ASP A 48 -0.35 -8.21 20.27
C ASP A 48 -0.71 -9.43 19.39
N VAL A 49 -1.55 -9.29 18.35
CA VAL A 49 -2.02 -10.44 17.55
C VAL A 49 -1.53 -10.46 16.09
N PHE A 50 -1.00 -9.35 15.57
CA PHE A 50 -0.27 -9.40 14.30
C PHE A 50 1.20 -9.58 14.61
N GLY A 51 1.74 -10.76 14.33
CA GLY A 51 3.15 -11.04 14.53
C GLY A 51 4.02 -10.04 13.77
N LEU A 52 4.56 -9.07 14.50
CA LEU A 52 5.68 -8.21 14.11
C LEU A 52 6.97 -9.06 14.05
N ASN A 53 6.92 -10.18 13.35
CA ASN A 53 8.12 -10.74 12.77
C ASN A 53 8.36 -9.87 11.55
N GLY A 54 9.35 -8.97 11.63
CA GLY A 54 9.73 -8.01 10.58
C GLY A 54 10.29 -8.66 9.31
N ASN A 55 9.64 -9.71 8.86
CA ASN A 55 9.91 -10.54 7.72
C ASN A 55 8.62 -10.74 6.91
N GLU A 56 7.83 -9.67 6.75
CA GLU A 56 7.04 -9.49 5.53
C GLU A 56 8.08 -9.48 4.40
N ALA A 57 8.35 -10.68 3.85
CA ALA A 57 9.35 -10.87 2.83
C ALA A 57 8.90 -10.07 1.61
N SER A 58 9.47 -8.88 1.43
CA SER A 58 9.34 -8.16 0.18
C SER A 58 9.82 -9.11 -0.92
N PRO A 59 9.07 -9.30 -2.01
CA PRO A 59 9.51 -10.13 -3.13
C PRO A 59 10.81 -9.59 -3.78
N ILE A 60 11.27 -8.41 -3.35
CA ILE A 60 12.45 -7.72 -3.84
C ILE A 60 13.59 -7.90 -2.83
N ALA A 61 14.74 -8.36 -3.33
CA ALA A 61 15.98 -8.44 -2.58
C ALA A 61 16.61 -7.04 -2.45
N ASP A 62 16.18 -6.31 -1.44
CA ASP A 62 16.69 -4.99 -1.08
C ASP A 62 17.92 -5.07 -0.16
N ASP A 63 18.41 -3.91 0.31
CA ASP A 63 19.68 -3.80 1.04
C ASP A 63 19.50 -3.86 2.57
N ARG A 64 18.31 -4.23 3.09
CA ARG A 64 17.96 -4.13 4.52
C ARG A 64 18.91 -4.88 5.47
N ASN A 65 19.58 -5.92 4.97
CA ASN A 65 20.50 -6.75 5.74
C ASN A 65 21.97 -6.30 5.62
N ALA A 66 22.25 -5.28 4.81
CA ALA A 66 23.59 -4.79 4.48
C ALA A 66 23.73 -3.27 4.72
N ILE A 67 22.84 -2.69 5.53
CA ILE A 67 22.94 -1.31 6.00
C ILE A 67 23.88 -1.27 7.21
N GLU A 68 24.92 -0.46 7.12
CA GLU A 68 25.90 -0.23 8.18
C GLU A 68 25.90 1.25 8.63
N GLU A 69 26.61 1.55 9.72
CA GLU A 69 26.77 2.91 10.20
C GLU A 69 27.51 3.77 9.15
N GLY A 70 26.92 4.91 8.78
CA GLY A 70 27.45 5.81 7.75
C GLY A 70 26.87 5.59 6.35
N ASP A 71 26.11 4.53 6.12
CA ASP A 71 25.32 4.37 4.90
C ASP A 71 24.21 5.43 4.80
N ARG A 72 23.78 5.70 3.57
CA ARG A 72 22.64 6.57 3.28
C ARG A 72 21.47 5.71 2.78
N PRO A 73 20.57 5.26 3.67
CA PRO A 73 19.41 4.47 3.25
C PRO A 73 18.35 5.36 2.60
N VAL A 74 17.64 4.81 1.61
CA VAL A 74 16.44 5.42 1.01
C VAL A 74 15.30 4.41 1.04
N LEU A 75 14.12 4.85 1.48
CA LEU A 75 12.91 4.06 1.48
C LEU A 75 12.13 4.28 0.18
N ILE A 76 11.90 3.21 -0.56
CA ILE A 76 11.11 3.17 -1.79
C ILE A 76 9.76 2.55 -1.45
N VAL A 77 8.68 3.27 -1.73
CA VAL A 77 7.31 2.80 -1.49
C VAL A 77 6.60 2.67 -2.84
N GLU A 78 6.46 1.44 -3.32
CA GLU A 78 5.97 1.16 -4.68
C GLU A 78 5.33 -0.24 -4.72
N ASP A 79 4.11 -0.35 -5.24
CA ASP A 79 3.35 -1.60 -5.29
C ASP A 79 3.65 -2.46 -6.54
N ASP A 80 4.23 -1.87 -7.60
CA ASP A 80 4.69 -2.57 -8.79
C ASP A 80 6.14 -3.08 -8.65
N ILE A 81 6.31 -4.41 -8.61
CA ILE A 81 7.59 -5.08 -8.36
C ILE A 81 8.66 -4.75 -9.43
N PRO A 82 8.39 -4.91 -10.75
CA PRO A 82 9.29 -4.46 -11.80
C PRO A 82 9.76 -3.01 -11.62
N PHE A 83 8.86 -2.09 -11.33
CA PHE A 83 9.21 -0.67 -11.21
C PHE A 83 10.03 -0.38 -9.94
N ALA A 84 9.67 -1.02 -8.82
CA ALA A 84 10.43 -0.94 -7.58
C ALA A 84 11.89 -1.44 -7.74
N ASN A 85 12.13 -2.47 -8.56
CA ASN A 85 13.51 -2.91 -8.88
C ASN A 85 14.29 -1.85 -9.67
N ILE A 86 13.65 -1.20 -10.65
CA ILE A 86 14.27 -0.10 -11.42
C ILE A 86 14.67 1.05 -10.48
N LEU A 87 13.78 1.42 -9.54
CA LEU A 87 14.06 2.46 -8.56
C LEU A 87 15.18 2.06 -7.58
N LEU A 88 15.21 0.80 -7.17
CA LEU A 88 16.25 0.25 -6.30
C LEU A 88 17.62 0.29 -6.99
N ASP A 89 17.69 -0.13 -8.24
CA ASP A 89 18.94 -0.08 -9.02
C ASP A 89 19.40 1.38 -9.21
N LEU A 90 18.50 2.30 -9.53
CA LEU A 90 18.80 3.72 -9.61
C LEU A 90 19.34 4.28 -8.28
N ALA A 91 18.75 3.90 -7.15
CA ALA A 91 19.21 4.32 -5.83
C ALA A 91 20.64 3.83 -5.55
N ARG A 92 20.93 2.57 -5.88
CA ARG A 92 22.27 1.98 -5.75
C ARG A 92 23.29 2.67 -6.64
N GLU A 93 22.95 2.98 -7.90
CA GLU A 93 23.81 3.76 -8.81
C GLU A 93 24.16 5.15 -8.26
N LYS A 94 23.28 5.75 -7.47
CA LYS A 94 23.53 7.03 -6.79
C LYS A 94 24.25 6.90 -5.45
N GLY A 95 24.62 5.68 -5.04
CA GLY A 95 25.34 5.40 -3.81
C GLY A 95 24.45 5.50 -2.56
N PHE A 96 23.19 5.09 -2.68
CA PHE A 96 22.28 4.86 -1.55
C PHE A 96 22.07 3.36 -1.35
N LYS A 97 21.70 2.96 -0.13
CA LYS A 97 21.17 1.63 0.19
C LYS A 97 19.65 1.67 0.07
N GLY A 98 19.05 0.79 -0.71
CA GLY A 98 17.61 0.80 -0.90
C GLY A 98 16.87 -0.10 0.07
N LEU A 99 15.78 0.41 0.65
CA LEU A 99 14.76 -0.35 1.39
C LEU A 99 13.47 -0.31 0.60
N VAL A 100 12.83 -1.44 0.33
CA VAL A 100 11.62 -1.49 -0.50
C VAL A 100 10.40 -1.93 0.31
N ALA A 101 9.34 -1.12 0.23
CA ALA A 101 8.02 -1.38 0.77
C ALA A 101 6.97 -1.42 -0.35
N THR A 102 6.27 -2.55 -0.50
CA THR A 102 5.12 -2.71 -1.41
C THR A 102 3.79 -2.23 -0.84
N THR A 103 3.77 -1.88 0.46
CA THR A 103 2.58 -1.36 1.14
C THR A 103 2.93 -0.22 2.09
N GLY A 104 1.97 0.66 2.36
CA GLY A 104 2.15 1.76 3.31
C GLY A 104 2.42 1.28 4.75
N GLN A 105 1.83 0.16 5.17
CA GLN A 105 2.12 -0.42 6.49
C GLN A 105 3.57 -0.90 6.59
N MET A 106 4.09 -1.54 5.54
CA MET A 106 5.48 -1.96 5.48
C MET A 106 6.43 -0.76 5.44
N ALA A 107 6.05 0.31 4.71
CA ALA A 107 6.82 1.55 4.68
C ALA A 107 6.95 2.19 6.06
N LEU A 108 5.85 2.29 6.81
CA LEU A 108 5.86 2.82 8.18
C LEU A 108 6.71 1.95 9.12
N ALA A 109 6.61 0.62 9.00
CA ALA A 109 7.41 -0.31 9.80
C ALA A 109 8.92 -0.16 9.50
N LEU A 110 9.30 -0.05 8.22
CA LEU A 110 10.69 0.15 7.81
C LEU A 110 11.23 1.52 8.22
N ALA A 111 10.45 2.59 8.05
CA ALA A 111 10.83 3.93 8.47
C ALA A 111 11.11 4.02 9.97
N ASN A 112 10.29 3.37 10.80
CA ASN A 112 10.51 3.31 12.25
C ASN A 112 11.73 2.46 12.64
N LYS A 113 12.05 1.42 11.86
CA LYS A 113 13.18 0.51 12.13
C LYS A 113 14.53 1.09 11.73
N PHE A 114 14.58 1.90 10.67
CA PHE A 114 15.81 2.45 10.08
C PHE A 114 15.87 3.99 10.18
N SER A 115 15.25 4.55 11.23
CA SER A 115 15.32 5.98 11.59
C SER A 115 16.63 6.33 12.29
#